data_AF-A0AA42X6A0-F1
#
_entry.id   AF-A0AA42X6A0-F1
#
_cell.length_a   1.000
_cell.length_b   1.000
_cell.length_c   1.000
_cell.angle_alpha   90.00
_cell.angle_beta   90.00
_cell.angle_gamma   90.00
#
_symmetry.space_group_name_H-M   'P 1'
#
loop_
_entity.id
_entity.type
_entity.pdbx_description
1 polymer ?
#
loop_
_entity_poly.entity_id
_entity_poly.type
_entity_poly.pdbx_seq_one_letter_code
_entity_poly.pdbx_strand_id
1 'polypeptide(L)'
;MHDSSSNDPAPTLHLVCGKIGAGKSTLSQQLALAPRHVLISEDAWLAALYPGEIHSIADYLQRAATLRTVLADHLRALLQAGVSVVLDFPFNTPGSRAWACEVFSPAGAAHQLHFLDVADDVCKARLRARNARGEHPFQASDEEFAQITRHFVAPAAEEGFVVIRHTA
;
A
#
# COMPACT_ATOMS: atom_id res chain seq x y z
N MET A 1 15.60 13.90 -32.05
CA MET A 1 14.25 14.45 -31.80
C MET A 1 13.24 13.38 -32.18
N HIS A 2 12.71 12.66 -31.20
CA HIS A 2 11.48 11.89 -31.39
C HIS A 2 10.42 12.63 -30.60
N ASP A 3 9.63 13.40 -31.34
CA ASP A 3 8.34 13.87 -30.89
C ASP A 3 7.38 12.69 -31.09
N SER A 4 7.03 12.06 -29.98
CA SER A 4 5.91 11.14 -29.91
C SER A 4 5.10 11.60 -28.72
N SER A 5 3.99 12.27 -28.99
CA SER A 5 2.87 12.40 -28.08
C SER A 5 2.43 10.99 -27.68
N SER A 6 3.08 10.41 -26.67
CA SER A 6 2.69 9.13 -26.13
C SER A 6 1.31 9.34 -25.51
N ASN A 7 0.28 8.80 -26.17
CA ASN A 7 -1.08 8.69 -25.62
C ASN A 7 -1.14 7.70 -24.45
N ASP A 8 -0.01 7.48 -23.81
CA ASP A 8 0.16 6.61 -22.67
C ASP A 8 -0.25 7.37 -21.42
N PRO A 9 -1.05 6.75 -20.55
CA PRO A 9 -1.46 7.37 -19.31
C PRO A 9 -0.23 7.77 -18.49
N ALA A 10 -0.29 8.95 -17.87
CA ALA A 10 0.78 9.47 -17.04
C ALA A 10 1.16 8.44 -15.95
N PRO A 11 2.46 8.26 -15.66
CA PRO A 11 2.92 7.36 -14.61
C PRO A 11 2.25 7.73 -13.29
N THR A 12 1.66 6.73 -12.64
CA THR A 12 0.83 6.92 -11.46
C THR A 12 1.39 6.14 -10.28
N LEU A 13 1.49 6.79 -9.12
CA LEU A 13 1.72 6.12 -7.84
C LEU A 13 0.37 5.68 -7.26
N HIS A 14 0.16 4.36 -7.22
CA HIS A 14 -1.01 3.74 -6.61
C HIS A 14 -0.73 3.38 -5.16
N LEU A 15 -1.55 3.92 -4.26
CA LEU A 15 -1.50 3.72 -2.83
C LEU A 15 -2.78 3.01 -2.40
N VAL A 16 -2.70 2.09 -1.45
CA VAL A 16 -3.88 1.34 -0.99
C VAL A 16 -4.05 1.46 0.51
N CYS A 17 -5.24 1.88 0.96
CA CYS A 17 -5.58 1.94 2.38
C CYS A 17 -6.90 1.23 2.68
N GLY A 18 -7.03 0.74 3.91
CA GLY A 18 -8.19 -0.01 4.35
C GLY A 18 -7.84 -0.95 5.49
N LYS A 19 -8.87 -1.40 6.21
CA LYS A 19 -8.73 -2.26 7.38
C LYS A 19 -8.03 -3.59 7.03
N ILE A 20 -7.48 -4.27 8.03
CA ILE A 20 -6.94 -5.62 7.84
C ILE A 20 -8.06 -6.54 7.36
N GLY A 21 -7.82 -7.38 6.34
CA GLY A 21 -8.88 -8.19 5.71
C GLY A 21 -9.73 -7.47 4.66
N ALA A 22 -9.52 -6.17 4.40
CA ALA A 22 -10.30 -5.43 3.40
C ALA A 22 -10.03 -5.87 1.94
N GLY A 23 -8.89 -6.52 1.66
CA GLY A 23 -8.51 -6.97 0.31
C GLY A 23 -7.43 -6.13 -0.37
N LYS A 24 -6.64 -5.36 0.40
CA LYS A 24 -5.60 -4.45 -0.14
C LYS A 24 -4.62 -5.14 -1.08
N SER A 25 -3.94 -6.20 -0.63
CA SER A 25 -2.97 -6.92 -1.47
C SER A 25 -3.59 -7.52 -2.73
N THR A 26 -4.85 -7.95 -2.68
CA THR A 26 -5.57 -8.41 -3.88
C THR A 26 -5.75 -7.27 -4.87
N LEU A 27 -6.17 -6.09 -4.42
CA LEU A 27 -6.28 -4.91 -5.28
C LEU A 27 -4.91 -4.48 -5.82
N SER A 28 -3.87 -4.46 -4.98
CA SER A 28 -2.51 -4.12 -5.39
C SER A 28 -2.00 -5.03 -6.51
N GLN A 29 -2.25 -6.34 -6.40
CA GLN A 29 -1.93 -7.31 -7.45
C GLN A 29 -2.71 -7.05 -8.74
N GLN A 30 -4.01 -6.75 -8.64
CA GLN A 30 -4.85 -6.44 -9.81
C GLN A 30 -4.37 -5.18 -10.54
N LEU A 31 -4.05 -4.12 -9.82
CA LEU A 31 -3.52 -2.87 -10.38
C LEU A 31 -2.19 -3.12 -11.11
N ALA A 32 -1.35 -4.01 -10.57
CA ALA A 32 -0.05 -4.33 -11.16
C ALA A 32 -0.12 -5.17 -12.45
N LEU A 33 -1.29 -5.69 -12.84
CA LEU A 33 -1.46 -6.40 -14.12
C LEU A 33 -1.46 -5.44 -15.32
N ALA A 34 -1.64 -4.14 -15.09
CA ALA A 34 -1.61 -3.16 -16.16
C ALA A 34 -0.18 -3.00 -16.75
N PRO A 35 -0.04 -2.71 -18.05
CA PRO A 35 1.26 -2.48 -18.66
C PRO A 35 2.06 -1.39 -17.93
N ARG A 36 3.39 -1.59 -17.81
CA ARG A 36 4.31 -0.67 -17.13
C ARG A 36 3.95 -0.36 -15.67
N HIS A 37 3.29 -1.30 -14.98
CA HIS A 37 3.11 -1.23 -13.54
C HIS A 37 4.09 -2.17 -12.85
N VAL A 38 4.71 -1.69 -11.78
CA VAL A 38 5.55 -2.51 -10.90
C VAL A 38 4.92 -2.53 -9.51
N LEU A 39 4.72 -3.74 -8.98
CA LEU A 39 4.27 -3.96 -7.62
C LEU A 39 5.46 -4.00 -6.66
N ILE A 40 5.39 -3.24 -5.58
CA ILE A 40 6.33 -3.33 -4.46
C ILE A 40 5.52 -3.64 -3.21
N SER A 41 5.83 -4.77 -2.58
CA SER A 41 5.17 -5.23 -1.35
C SER A 41 6.11 -5.04 -0.16
N GLU A 42 5.67 -4.23 0.82
CA GLU A 42 6.44 -3.97 2.05
C GLU A 42 6.68 -5.28 2.81
N ASP A 43 5.64 -6.08 3.01
CA ASP A 43 5.73 -7.35 3.73
C ASP A 43 6.69 -8.34 3.05
N ALA A 44 6.66 -8.44 1.71
CA ALA A 44 7.57 -9.34 0.98
C ALA A 44 9.04 -8.92 1.11
N TRP A 45 9.32 -7.61 1.03
CA TRP A 45 10.67 -7.08 1.15
C TRP A 45 11.18 -7.17 2.58
N LEU A 46 10.35 -6.88 3.57
CA LEU A 46 10.71 -7.02 4.97
C LEU A 46 11.00 -8.48 5.33
N ALA A 47 10.20 -9.42 4.85
CA ALA A 47 10.44 -10.85 5.05
C ALA A 47 11.77 -11.33 4.43
N ALA A 48 12.15 -10.77 3.27
CA ALA A 48 13.40 -11.11 2.59
C ALA A 48 14.63 -10.44 3.20
N LEU A 49 14.51 -9.17 3.62
CA LEU A 49 15.63 -8.37 4.15
C LEU A 49 15.90 -8.62 5.63
N TYR A 50 14.87 -8.97 6.41
CA TYR A 50 14.95 -9.15 7.87
C TYR A 50 14.38 -10.52 8.29
N PRO A 51 14.87 -11.63 7.72
CA PRO A 51 14.33 -12.95 8.00
C PRO A 51 14.51 -13.31 9.49
N GLY A 52 13.40 -13.49 10.20
CA GLY A 52 13.41 -13.85 11.61
C GLY A 52 13.80 -12.73 12.57
N GLU A 53 13.80 -11.46 12.14
CA GLU A 53 14.09 -10.31 13.03
C GLU A 53 12.84 -9.53 13.45
N ILE A 54 11.69 -9.76 12.82
CA ILE A 54 10.44 -9.07 13.13
C ILE A 54 9.64 -9.92 14.11
N HIS A 55 9.77 -9.62 15.40
CA HIS A 55 9.09 -10.35 16.48
C HIS A 55 7.93 -9.56 17.10
N SER A 56 7.86 -8.27 16.83
CA SER A 56 6.87 -7.36 17.39
C SER A 56 6.41 -6.31 16.37
N ILE A 57 5.32 -5.62 16.69
CA ILE A 57 4.85 -4.46 15.91
C ILE A 57 5.91 -3.34 15.91
N ALA A 58 6.67 -3.18 17.00
CA ALA A 58 7.72 -2.17 17.08
C ALA A 58 8.86 -2.47 16.09
N ASP A 59 9.29 -3.74 16.00
CA ASP A 59 10.30 -4.16 15.04
C ASP A 59 9.81 -3.91 13.61
N TYR A 60 8.56 -4.29 13.31
CA TYR A 60 7.95 -4.05 12.00
C TYR A 60 7.98 -2.56 11.64
N LEU A 61 7.50 -1.68 12.53
CA LEU A 61 7.46 -0.24 12.28
C LEU A 61 8.85 0.35 12.05
N GLN A 62 9.85 -0.09 12.82
CA GLN A 62 11.22 0.37 12.66
C GLN A 62 11.80 -0.09 11.32
N ARG A 63 11.66 -1.37 10.97
CA ARG A 63 12.17 -1.91 9.70
C ARG A 63 11.44 -1.35 8.49
N ALA A 64 10.12 -1.17 8.57
CA ALA A 64 9.32 -0.52 7.53
C ALA A 64 9.77 0.94 7.31
N ALA A 65 10.03 1.69 8.40
CA ALA A 65 10.56 3.05 8.28
C ALA A 65 11.93 3.08 7.59
N THR A 66 12.86 2.17 7.95
CA THR A 66 14.16 2.05 7.26
C THR A 66 13.98 1.73 5.77
N LEU A 67 13.12 0.77 5.44
CA LEU A 67 12.83 0.39 4.06
C LEU A 67 12.29 1.58 3.25
N ARG A 68 11.34 2.33 3.79
CA ARG A 68 10.74 3.50 3.14
C ARG A 68 11.75 4.60 2.84
N THR A 69 12.70 4.85 3.74
CA THR A 69 13.80 5.80 3.49
C THR A 69 14.64 5.40 2.29
N VAL A 70 14.97 4.11 2.16
CA VAL A 70 15.78 3.60 1.03
C VAL A 70 14.98 3.64 -0.28
N LEU A 71 13.68 3.37 -0.23
CA LEU A 71 12.84 3.28 -1.42
C LEU A 71 12.52 4.65 -2.03
N ALA A 72 12.38 5.72 -1.24
CA ALA A 72 11.82 6.99 -1.69
C ALA A 72 12.41 7.51 -3.02
N ASP A 73 13.74 7.56 -3.14
CA ASP A 73 14.41 8.03 -4.36
C ASP A 73 14.28 7.05 -5.53
N HIS A 74 14.24 5.75 -5.26
CA HIS A 74 14.04 4.74 -6.28
C HIS A 74 12.61 4.81 -6.87
N LEU A 75 11.61 5.01 -6.01
CA LEU A 75 10.21 5.21 -6.42
C LEU A 75 10.08 6.45 -7.32
N ARG A 76 10.73 7.56 -6.96
CA ARG A 76 10.76 8.77 -7.79
C ARG A 76 11.38 8.50 -9.16
N ALA A 77 12.52 7.80 -9.20
CA ALA A 77 13.20 7.48 -10.43
C ALA A 77 12.34 6.61 -11.36
N LEU A 78 11.61 5.62 -10.82
CA LEU A 78 10.67 4.80 -11.60
C LEU A 78 9.55 5.63 -12.22
N LEU A 79 8.92 6.50 -11.42
CA LEU A 79 7.84 7.38 -11.89
C LEU A 79 8.35 8.33 -12.98
N GLN A 80 9.53 8.93 -12.80
CA GLN A 80 10.17 9.80 -13.79
C GLN A 80 10.55 9.05 -15.08
N ALA A 81 10.83 7.75 -14.99
CA ALA A 81 11.07 6.89 -16.14
C ALA A 81 9.78 6.43 -16.86
N GLY A 82 8.60 6.90 -16.43
CA GLY A 82 7.31 6.54 -17.05
C GLY A 82 6.75 5.20 -16.57
N VAL A 83 7.23 4.67 -15.45
CA VAL A 83 6.74 3.42 -14.85
C VAL A 83 5.76 3.77 -13.72
N SER A 84 4.54 3.24 -13.80
CA SER A 84 3.59 3.32 -12.68
C SER A 84 4.01 2.38 -11.57
N VAL A 85 3.80 2.79 -10.33
CA VAL A 85 4.18 2.01 -9.16
C VAL A 85 2.95 1.72 -8.32
N VAL A 86 2.77 0.45 -7.96
CA VAL A 86 1.76 0.03 -6.98
C VAL A 86 2.46 -0.33 -5.68
N LEU A 87 2.18 0.42 -4.62
CA LEU A 87 2.73 0.16 -3.30
C LEU A 87 1.71 -0.65 -2.48
N ASP A 88 1.98 -1.94 -2.29
CA ASP A 88 1.23 -2.80 -1.36
C ASP A 88 1.72 -2.61 0.07
N PHE A 89 1.58 -1.38 0.56
CA PHE A 89 2.01 -0.92 1.88
C PHE A 89 0.75 -0.53 2.67
N PRO A 90 0.76 -0.59 4.01
CA PRO A 90 -0.37 -0.17 4.83
C PRO A 90 -0.44 1.37 4.94
N PHE A 91 -1.08 2.05 3.99
CA PHE A 91 -1.33 3.51 4.03
C PHE A 91 -2.48 3.91 4.97
N ASN A 92 -2.55 3.26 6.13
CA ASN A 92 -3.66 3.29 7.07
C ASN A 92 -3.60 4.47 8.04
N THR A 93 -2.46 5.18 8.12
CA THR A 93 -2.28 6.33 9.01
C THR A 93 -1.98 7.60 8.20
N PRO A 94 -2.33 8.80 8.72
CA PRO A 94 -1.97 10.05 8.05
C PRO A 94 -0.45 10.18 7.87
N GLY A 95 0.36 9.73 8.83
CA GLY A 95 1.82 9.75 8.71
C GLY A 95 2.36 8.90 7.56
N SER A 96 1.79 7.70 7.33
CA SER A 96 2.17 6.86 6.18
C SER A 96 1.82 7.50 4.84
N ARG A 97 0.72 8.25 4.79
CA ARG A 97 0.28 8.97 3.59
C ARG A 97 1.07 10.25 3.36
N ALA A 98 1.44 10.97 4.41
CA ALA A 98 2.34 12.12 4.33
C ALA A 98 3.69 11.72 3.71
N TRP A 99 4.27 10.59 4.12
CA TRP A 99 5.47 10.04 3.47
C TRP A 99 5.25 9.77 1.97
N ALA A 100 4.09 9.22 1.57
CA ALA A 100 3.80 9.01 0.16
C ALA A 100 3.74 10.33 -0.62
N CYS A 101 3.20 11.40 -0.04
CA CYS A 101 3.23 12.75 -0.62
C CYS A 101 4.66 13.24 -0.88
N GLU A 102 5.59 13.00 0.03
CA GLU A 102 7.00 13.32 -0.16
C GLU A 102 7.63 12.55 -1.32
N VAL A 103 7.12 11.36 -1.64
CA VAL A 103 7.60 10.56 -2.78
C VAL A 103 7.11 11.14 -4.10
N PHE A 104 5.79 11.33 -4.30
CA PHE A 104 5.27 11.71 -5.62
C PHE A 104 5.37 13.20 -5.94
N SER A 105 5.31 14.09 -4.93
CA SER A 105 5.26 15.54 -5.19
C SER A 105 6.48 16.07 -5.94
N PRO A 106 7.74 15.70 -5.57
CA PRO A 106 8.92 16.15 -6.32
C PRO A 106 9.03 15.55 -7.72
N ALA A 107 8.40 14.40 -7.96
CA ALA A 107 8.39 13.76 -9.27
C ALA A 107 7.35 14.37 -10.22
N GLY A 108 6.41 15.19 -9.72
CA GLY A 108 5.28 15.70 -10.51
C GLY A 108 4.39 14.57 -11.04
N ALA A 109 4.45 13.38 -10.44
CA ALA A 109 3.75 12.20 -10.89
C ALA A 109 2.28 12.24 -10.47
N ALA A 110 1.41 11.58 -11.24
CA ALA A 110 0.04 11.36 -10.82
C ALA A 110 0.00 10.40 -9.61
N HIS A 111 -1.04 10.49 -8.79
CA HIS A 111 -1.22 9.64 -7.63
C HIS A 111 -2.69 9.25 -7.48
N GLN A 112 -2.93 8.04 -6.95
CA GLN A 112 -4.27 7.55 -6.63
C GLN A 112 -4.22 6.83 -5.28
N LEU A 113 -5.10 7.23 -4.35
CA LEU A 113 -5.29 6.56 -3.08
C LEU A 113 -6.56 5.70 -3.15
N HIS A 114 -6.37 4.40 -3.27
CA HIS A 114 -7.43 3.41 -3.28
C HIS A 114 -7.87 3.12 -1.84
N PHE A 115 -9.01 3.66 -1.45
CA PHE A 115 -9.60 3.45 -0.13
C PHE A 115 -10.61 2.30 -0.18
N LEU A 116 -10.26 1.17 0.42
CA LEU A 116 -11.17 0.04 0.62
C LEU A 116 -12.00 0.29 1.88
N ASP A 117 -13.21 0.79 1.67
CA ASP A 117 -14.18 1.06 2.72
C ASP A 117 -15.11 -0.15 2.89
N VAL A 118 -14.56 -1.16 3.56
CA VAL A 118 -15.23 -2.44 3.79
C VAL A 118 -15.66 -2.53 5.25
N ALA A 119 -16.87 -3.04 5.47
CA ALA A 119 -17.43 -3.24 6.80
C ALA A 119 -16.58 -4.22 7.64
N ASP A 120 -16.59 -4.02 8.97
CA ASP A 120 -15.74 -4.78 9.89
C ASP A 120 -16.10 -6.27 9.91
N ASP A 121 -17.37 -6.60 9.84
CA ASP A 121 -17.88 -7.97 9.80
C ASP A 121 -17.39 -8.72 8.56
N VAL A 122 -17.40 -8.07 7.39
CA VAL A 122 -16.85 -8.60 6.14
C VAL A 122 -15.34 -8.81 6.27
N CYS A 123 -14.61 -7.83 6.81
CA CYS A 123 -13.16 -7.93 7.00
C CYS A 123 -12.79 -9.09 7.95
N LYS A 124 -13.50 -9.23 9.07
CA LYS A 124 -13.33 -10.33 10.02
C LYS A 124 -13.65 -11.68 9.40
N ALA A 125 -14.75 -11.80 8.65
CA ALA A 125 -15.11 -13.02 7.95
C ALA A 125 -14.02 -13.46 6.97
N ARG A 126 -13.46 -12.53 6.19
CA ARG A 126 -12.34 -12.79 5.28
C ARG A 126 -11.08 -13.22 6.02
N LEU A 127 -10.75 -12.58 7.15
CA LEU A 127 -9.61 -12.97 7.98
C LEU A 127 -9.74 -14.38 8.52
N ARG A 128 -10.90 -14.75 9.07
CA ARG A 128 -11.16 -16.10 9.56
C ARG A 128 -11.02 -17.14 8.45
N ALA A 129 -11.56 -16.86 7.27
CA ALA A 129 -11.43 -17.74 6.11
C ALA A 129 -9.96 -17.92 5.67
N ARG A 130 -9.16 -16.85 5.67
CA ARG A 130 -7.72 -16.90 5.35
C ARG A 130 -6.93 -17.68 6.40
N ASN A 131 -7.20 -17.45 7.68
CA ASN A 131 -6.54 -18.15 8.78
C ASN A 131 -6.80 -19.66 8.70
N ALA A 132 -8.04 -20.07 8.38
CA ALA A 132 -8.40 -21.47 8.21
C ALA A 132 -7.66 -22.17 7.05
N ARG A 133 -7.18 -21.41 6.04
CA ARG A 133 -6.42 -21.95 4.90
C ARG A 133 -4.91 -21.99 5.14
N GLY A 134 -4.40 -21.32 6.18
CA GLY A 134 -2.97 -21.26 6.47
C GLY A 134 -2.13 -20.47 5.45
N GLU A 135 -2.76 -19.65 4.61
CA GLU A 135 -2.13 -18.96 3.48
C GLU A 135 -1.24 -17.77 3.87
N HIS A 136 -1.24 -17.34 5.15
CA HIS A 136 -0.48 -16.17 5.61
C HIS A 136 0.24 -16.43 6.94
N PRO A 137 1.47 -15.91 7.12
CA PRO A 137 2.20 -16.02 8.40
C PRO A 137 1.50 -15.28 9.55
N PHE A 138 0.67 -14.27 9.25
CA PHE A 138 -0.11 -13.53 10.24
C PHE A 138 -1.56 -14.02 10.30
N GLN A 139 -1.87 -14.77 11.36
CA GLN A 139 -3.21 -15.26 11.67
C GLN A 139 -3.88 -14.38 12.72
N ALA A 140 -4.23 -13.15 12.35
CA ALA A 140 -4.85 -12.20 13.28
C ALA A 140 -6.23 -12.71 13.74
N SER A 141 -6.42 -12.72 15.06
CA SER A 141 -7.70 -12.93 15.76
C SER A 141 -8.63 -11.72 15.61
N ASP A 142 -9.89 -11.89 16.02
CA ASP A 142 -10.87 -10.80 16.09
C ASP A 142 -10.44 -9.67 17.07
N GLU A 143 -9.72 -10.01 18.13
CA GLU A 143 -9.19 -9.04 19.09
C GLU A 143 -8.03 -8.24 18.48
N GLU A 144 -7.08 -8.93 17.83
CA GLU A 144 -6.00 -8.29 17.09
C GLU A 144 -6.53 -7.45 15.93
N PHE A 145 -7.60 -7.89 15.25
CA PHE A 145 -8.30 -7.07 14.26
C PHE A 145 -8.70 -5.71 14.85
N ALA A 146 -9.33 -5.70 16.03
CA ALA A 146 -9.75 -4.46 16.68
C ALA A 146 -8.53 -3.60 17.08
N GLN A 147 -7.49 -4.22 17.65
CA GLN A 147 -6.26 -3.55 18.04
C GLN A 147 -5.52 -2.92 16.86
N ILE A 148 -5.47 -3.59 15.71
CA ILE A 148 -4.83 -3.07 14.49
C ILE A 148 -5.72 -1.99 13.86
N THR A 149 -7.03 -2.24 13.79
CA THR A 149 -7.99 -1.34 13.14
C THR A 149 -8.13 -0.01 13.87
N ARG A 150 -7.86 0.07 15.19
CA ARG A 150 -7.86 1.35 15.93
C ARG A 150 -6.85 2.37 15.38
N HIS A 151 -5.81 1.90 14.69
CA HIS A 151 -4.80 2.75 14.07
C HIS A 151 -5.20 3.21 12.67
N PHE A 152 -6.25 2.64 12.08
CA PHE A 152 -6.75 3.05 10.78
C PHE A 152 -7.47 4.39 10.88
N VAL A 153 -7.05 5.33 10.05
CA VAL A 153 -7.71 6.62 9.84
C VAL A 153 -8.06 6.72 8.36
N ALA A 154 -9.35 6.85 8.07
CA ALA A 154 -9.83 7.07 6.71
C ALA A 154 -9.16 8.30 6.09
N PRO A 155 -8.91 8.33 4.77
CA PRO A 155 -8.33 9.49 4.13
C PRO A 155 -9.25 10.70 4.25
N ALA A 156 -8.65 11.85 4.61
CA ALA A 156 -9.33 13.12 4.72
C ALA A 156 -9.07 13.97 3.45
N ALA A 157 -9.99 14.89 3.14
CA ALA A 157 -9.90 15.71 1.93
C ALA A 157 -8.68 16.64 1.96
N GLU A 158 -8.30 17.10 3.14
CA GLU A 158 -7.18 18.00 3.41
C GLU A 158 -5.83 17.37 3.08
N GLU A 159 -5.76 16.04 2.96
CA GLU A 159 -4.55 15.32 2.57
C GLU A 159 -4.23 15.43 1.07
N GLY A 160 -5.17 15.94 0.24
CA GLY A 160 -4.90 16.25 -1.18
C GLY A 160 -4.75 15.04 -2.11
N PHE A 161 -5.18 13.85 -1.69
CA PHE A 161 -5.17 12.65 -2.53
C PHE A 161 -6.31 12.63 -3.55
N VAL A 162 -6.04 12.12 -4.74
CA VAL A 162 -7.11 11.62 -5.63
C VAL A 162 -7.58 10.28 -5.05
N VAL A 163 -8.69 10.30 -4.31
CA VAL A 163 -9.22 9.12 -3.62
C VAL A 163 -10.16 8.33 -4.54
N ILE A 164 -9.87 7.04 -4.72
CA ILE A 164 -10.77 6.07 -5.35
C ILE A 164 -11.34 5.17 -4.27
N ARG A 165 -12.64 5.32 -3.98
CA ARG A 165 -13.32 4.53 -2.96
C ARG A 165 -13.84 3.22 -3.55
N HIS A 166 -13.50 2.11 -2.88
CA HIS A 166 -13.98 0.77 -3.18
C HIS A 166 -14.90 0.33 -2.05
N THR A 167 -16.13 -0.05 -2.40
CA THR A 167 -17.11 -0.58 -1.45
C THR A 167 -17.39 -2.04 -1.81
N ALA A 168 -17.68 -2.87 -0.82
CA ALA A 168 -17.97 -4.29 -0.98
C ALA A 168 -19.25 -4.65 -0.25
#